data_AF-A0A7W5AX39-F1
#
_entry.id   AF-A0A7W5AX39-F1
#
_cell.length_a   1.000
_cell.length_b   1.000
_cell.length_c   1.000
_cell.angle_alpha   90.00
_cell.angle_beta   90.00
_cell.angle_gamma   90.00
#
_symmetry.space_group_name_H-M   'P 1'
#
loop_
_entity.id
_entity.type
_entity.pdbx_description
1 polymer ?
#
loop_
_entity_poly.entity_id
_entity_poly.type
_entity_poly.pdbx_seq_one_letter_code
_entity_poly.pdbx_strand_id
1 'polypeptide(L)' 'MILAFKCECGNHVDFHAFGDRDEHGRQWLELEDDERIAIIPGKDGFVLKCNFCKETYRISVSTV' A
#
# COMPACT_ATOMS: atom_id res chain seq x y z
N MET A 1 8.51 -8.82 -5.62
CA MET A 1 7.14 -8.26 -5.70
C MET A 1 6.14 -9.27 -5.15
N ILE A 2 5.50 -8.96 -4.02
CA ILE A 2 4.44 -9.77 -3.39
C ILE A 2 3.06 -9.15 -3.62
N LEU A 3 3.00 -7.81 -3.69
CA LEU A 3 1.82 -7.02 -4.01
C LEU A 3 2.25 -5.86 -4.90
N ALA A 4 1.34 -5.36 -5.76
CA ALA A 4 1.59 -4.19 -6.58
C ALA A 4 0.38 -3.26 -6.59
N PHE A 5 0.64 -1.96 -6.54
CA PHE A 5 -0.34 -0.91 -6.80
C PHE A 5 -0.13 -0.34 -8.21
N LYS A 6 -1.19 -0.36 -9.02
CA LYS A 6 -1.21 0.24 -10.36
C LYS A 6 -2.29 1.31 -10.43
N CYS A 7 -1.89 2.55 -10.70
CA CYS A 7 -2.80 3.66 -10.89
C CYS A 7 -3.16 3.82 -12.37
N GLU A 8 -4.34 4.35 -12.67
CA GLU A 8 -4.80 4.59 -14.04
C GLU A 8 -3.89 5.55 -14.85
N CYS A 9 -3.16 6.45 -14.18
CA CYS A 9 -2.20 7.34 -14.82
C CYS A 9 -0.89 6.66 -15.25
N GLY A 10 -0.76 5.34 -15.04
CA GLY A 10 0.43 4.57 -15.36
C GLY A 10 1.45 4.48 -14.23
N ASN A 11 1.21 5.12 -13.07
CA ASN A 11 2.08 4.93 -11.91
C ASN A 11 1.98 3.48 -11.40
N HIS A 12 3.13 2.88 -11.10
CA HIS A 12 3.27 1.49 -10.69
C HIS A 12 4.23 1.42 -9.51
N VAL A 13 3.82 0.72 -8.46
CA VAL A 13 4.59 0.57 -7.22
C VAL A 13 4.53 -0.86 -6.74
N ASP A 14 5.70 -1.43 -6.42
CA ASP A 14 5.83 -2.78 -5.92
C ASP A 14 6.05 -2.80 -4.41
N PHE A 15 5.39 -3.74 -3.75
CA PHE A 15 5.57 -4.05 -2.34
C PHE A 15 6.41 -5.32 -2.20
N HIS A 16 7.43 -5.23 -1.36
CA HIS A 16 8.42 -6.28 -1.14
C HIS A 16 8.37 -6.73 0.32
N ALA A 17 8.52 -8.03 0.56
CA ALA A 17 8.66 -8.56 1.91
C ALA A 17 10.13 -8.54 2.30
N PHE A 18 10.48 -7.86 3.39
CA PHE A 18 11.87 -7.72 3.86
C PHE A 18 12.34 -8.84 4.79
N GLY A 19 11.48 -9.83 5.05
CA GLY A 19 11.82 -11.03 5.83
C GLY A 19 11.44 -10.91 7.32
N ASP A 20 11.38 -9.68 7.86
CA ASP A 20 10.90 -9.44 9.21
C ASP A 20 9.41 -9.77 9.34
N ARG A 21 9.06 -10.34 10.49
CA ARG A 21 7.70 -10.75 10.84
C ARG A 21 7.25 -10.10 12.14
N ASP A 22 5.97 -9.80 12.23
CA ASP A 22 5.35 -9.34 13.47
C ASP A 22 5.06 -10.50 14.45
N GLU A 23 4.50 -10.15 15.61
CA GLU A 23 4.13 -11.09 16.69
C GLU A 23 3.13 -12.18 16.25
N HIS A 24 2.42 -11.97 15.15
CA HIS A 24 1.46 -12.92 14.57
C HIS A 24 2.06 -13.70 13.38
N GLY A 25 3.36 -13.54 13.10
CA GLY A 25 4.06 -14.21 12.01
C GLY A 25 3.77 -13.62 10.63
N ARG A 26 3.20 -12.43 10.51
CA ARG A 26 2.93 -11.76 9.23
C ARG A 26 4.16 -10.98 8.78
N GLN A 27 4.50 -11.01 7.50
CA GLN A 27 5.64 -10.25 6.98
C GLN A 27 5.32 -8.77 6.84
N TRP A 28 6.28 -7.92 7.21
CA TRP A 28 6.22 -6.50 6.85
C TRP A 28 6.42 -6.35 5.35
N LEU A 29 5.54 -5.56 4.73
CA LEU A 29 5.67 -5.14 3.35
C LEU A 29 6.19 -3.71 3.33
N GLU A 30 7.26 -3.49 2.58
CA GLU A 30 7.83 -2.17 2.36
C GLU A 30 7.78 -1.77 0.88
N LEU A 31 7.82 -0.47 0.67
CA LEU A 31 7.90 0.18 -0.62
C LEU A 31 9.34 0.59 -0.86
N GLU A 32 9.90 0.25 -2.02
CA GLU A 32 11.23 0.74 -2.40
C GLU A 32 11.19 2.22 -2.84
N ASP A 33 10.01 2.75 -3.18
CA ASP A 33 9.82 4.09 -3.74
C ASP A 33 8.58 4.75 -3.10
N ASP A 34 8.76 5.20 -1.85
CA ASP A 34 7.74 5.84 -1.00
C ASP A 34 7.26 7.20 -1.54
N GLU A 35 7.98 7.79 -2.48
CA GLU A 35 7.60 9.04 -3.13
C GLU A 35 6.46 8.86 -4.16
N ARG A 36 6.16 7.62 -4.59
CA ARG A 36 5.14 7.36 -5.62
C ARG A 36 3.72 7.25 -5.08
N ILE A 37 3.55 6.81 -3.84
CA ILE A 37 2.23 6.68 -3.19
C ILE A 37 2.30 7.16 -1.75
N ALA A 38 1.27 7.86 -1.29
CA ALA A 38 1.06 8.08 0.14
C ALA A 38 0.06 7.05 0.68
N ILE A 39 0.43 6.39 1.78
CA ILE A 39 -0.47 5.51 2.54
C ILE A 39 -0.98 6.28 3.76
N ILE A 40 -2.29 6.49 3.83
CA ILE A 40 -2.93 7.26 4.89
C ILE A 40 -3.81 6.33 5.73
N PRO A 41 -3.45 6.02 6.98
CA PRO A 41 -4.27 5.18 7.84
C PRO A 41 -5.58 5.89 8.20
N GLY A 42 -6.68 5.14 8.19
CA GLY A 42 -8.00 5.58 8.64
C GLY A 42 -8.56 4.63 9.71
N LYS A 43 -9.71 4.99 10.28
CA LYS A 43 -10.33 4.21 11.37
C LYS A 43 -10.68 2.77 10.95
N ASP A 44 -11.15 2.59 9.72
CA ASP A 44 -11.69 1.32 9.22
C ASP A 44 -10.92 0.81 7.99
N GLY A 45 -9.61 1.12 7.90
CA GLY A 45 -8.77 0.75 6.76
C GLY A 45 -7.75 1.82 6.41
N PHE A 46 -7.43 1.97 5.13
CA PHE A 46 -6.43 2.95 4.67
C PHE A 46 -6.77 3.51 3.29
N VAL A 47 -6.19 4.67 2.99
CA VAL A 47 -6.27 5.32 1.68
C VAL A 47 -4.92 5.28 1.02
N LEU A 48 -4.89 4.82 -0.23
CA LEU A 48 -3.74 4.93 -1.13
C LEU A 48 -3.95 6.17 -1.99
N LYS A 49 -3.00 7.10 -1.98
CA LYS A 49 -3.01 8.28 -2.83
C LYS A 49 -1.84 8.23 -3.80
N CYS A 50 -2.13 8.31 -5.10
CA CYS A 50 -1.09 8.42 -6.11
C CYS A 50 -0.44 9.81 -6.03
N ASN A 51 0.88 9.88 -5.86
CA ASN A 51 1.55 11.18 -5.74
C ASN A 51 1.68 11.92 -7.09
N PHE A 52 1.45 11.25 -8.22
CA PHE A 52 1.47 11.88 -9.54
C PHE A 52 0.13 12.51 -9.90
N CYS A 53 -0.92 11.71 -10.11
CA CYS A 53 -2.23 12.21 -10.54
C CYS A 53 -3.18 12.59 -9.40
N LYS A 54 -2.77 12.35 -8.15
CA LYS A 54 -3.53 12.65 -6.92
C LYS A 54 -4.80 11.82 -6.72
N GLU A 55 -5.06 10.82 -7.58
CA GLU A 55 -6.17 9.88 -7.42
C GLU A 55 -6.07 9.11 -6.11
N THR A 56 -7.22 8.79 -5.52
CA THR A 56 -7.30 8.17 -4.19
C THR A 56 -8.16 6.91 -4.19
N TYR A 57 -7.67 5.87 -3.52
CA TYR A 57 -8.32 4.58 -3.42
C TYR A 57 -8.45 4.19 -1.95
N ARG A 58 -9.67 3.91 -1.50
CA ARG A 58 -9.92 3.48 -0.12
C ARG A 58 -9.99 1.95 -0.07
N ILE A 59 -9.20 1.36 0.81
CA ILE A 59 -9.31 -0.06 1.17
C ILE A 59 -9.95 -0.11 2.56
N SER A 60 -11.16 -0.66 2.63
CA SER A 60 -11.88 -0.87 3.88
C SER A 60 -11.57 -2.25 4.46
N VAL A 61 -11.47 -2.33 5.78
CA VAL A 61 -11.50 -3.61 6.48
C VAL A 61 -12.94 -4.12 6.42
N SER A 62 -13.17 -5.20 5.67
CA SER A 62 -14.44 -5.92 5.74
C SER A 62 -14.41 -6.84 6.95
N THR A 63 -15.23 -6.57 7.95
CA THR A 63 -15.57 -7.54 8.98
C THR A 63 -16.46 -8.60 8.34
N VAL A 64 -15.88 -9.77 8.08
CA VAL A 64 -16.62 -10.98 7.68
C VAL A 64 -16.96 -11.78 8.92
#